data_AF-A0A150TPF5-F1
#
_entry.id   AF-A0A150TPF5-F1
#
_cell.length_a   1.000
_cell.length_b   1.000
_cell.length_c   1.000
_cell.angle_alpha   90.00
_cell.angle_beta   90.00
_cell.angle_gamma   90.00
#
_symmetry.space_group_name_H-M   'P 1'
#
loop_
_entity.id
_entity.type
_entity.pdbx_description
1 polymer ?
#
loop_
_entity_poly.entity_id
_entity_poly.type
_entity_poly.pdbx_seq_one_letter_code
_entity_poly.pdbx_strand_id
1 'polypeptide(L)'
;MATIRDWADGYLAQARADLKGAQAIGAASPSTFAMLLQMVFEKFAKAALLRSGAVTLDWARGSHGAASRMLLALRQQRRLLEPLGGTKVWEDVLWVVSTLEQAHPQLAPPEGPQLEYPWEDARAEIRWPARDLQIATALGDPRKNLATRVLRFAMLLSDRFDDVFP
;
A
#
# COMPACT_ATOMS: atom_id res chain seq x y z
N MET A 1 12.11 -19.85 19.17
CA MET A 1 11.33 -19.86 17.90
C MET A 1 10.64 -18.51 17.80
N ALA A 2 10.60 -17.87 16.63
CA ALA A 2 9.96 -16.57 16.48
C ALA A 2 8.43 -16.68 16.63
N THR A 3 7.82 -15.73 17.33
CA THR A 3 6.38 -15.63 17.60
C THR A 3 5.66 -14.87 16.48
N ILE A 4 4.31 -14.93 16.44
CA ILE A 4 3.50 -14.09 15.54
C ILE A 4 3.81 -12.61 15.76
N ARG A 5 4.07 -12.18 16.99
CA ARG A 5 4.41 -10.80 17.31
C ARG A 5 5.75 -10.40 16.69
N ASP A 6 6.76 -11.26 16.80
CA ASP A 6 8.08 -11.02 16.18
C ASP A 6 7.96 -10.82 14.66
N TRP A 7 7.13 -11.62 13.99
CA TRP A 7 6.86 -11.48 12.56
C TRP A 7 6.09 -10.20 12.22
N ALA A 8 5.06 -9.86 12.99
CA ALA A 8 4.31 -8.63 12.79
C ALA A 8 5.19 -7.39 12.97
N ASP A 9 6.06 -7.40 13.99
CA ASP A 9 6.99 -6.31 14.26
C ASP A 9 8.07 -6.21 13.16
N GLY A 10 8.51 -7.34 12.60
CA GLY A 10 9.36 -7.38 11.42
C GLY A 10 8.72 -6.73 10.18
N TYR A 11 7.46 -7.07 9.87
CA TYR A 11 6.73 -6.41 8.79
C TYR A 11 6.55 -4.91 9.04
N LEU A 12 6.20 -4.51 10.27
CA LEU A 12 6.05 -3.11 10.63
C LEU A 12 7.37 -2.33 10.47
N ALA A 13 8.49 -2.90 10.92
CA ALA A 13 9.81 -2.29 10.76
C ALA A 13 10.19 -2.13 9.29
N GLN A 14 9.91 -3.14 8.46
CA GLN A 14 10.18 -3.07 7.02
C GLN A 14 9.26 -2.06 6.31
N ALA A 15 7.97 -2.00 6.67
CA ALA A 15 7.04 -0.99 6.16
C ALA A 15 7.53 0.44 6.46
N ARG A 16 8.07 0.67 7.66
CA ARG A 16 8.67 1.96 8.05
C ARG A 16 9.93 2.29 7.25
N ALA A 17 10.75 1.28 6.92
CA ALA A 17 11.91 1.47 6.06
C ALA A 17 11.52 1.82 4.62
N ASP A 18 10.56 1.08 4.06
CA ASP A 18 10.02 1.34 2.72
C ASP A 18 9.38 2.73 2.64
N LEU A 19 8.70 3.17 3.71
CA LEU A 19 8.09 4.50 3.80
C LEU A 19 9.15 5.60 3.75
N LYS A 20 10.30 5.44 4.43
CA LYS A 20 11.43 6.36 4.30
C LYS A 20 11.96 6.40 2.87
N GLY A 21 12.05 5.25 2.21
CA GLY A 21 12.40 5.19 0.79
C GLY A 21 11.42 5.95 -0.09
N ALA A 22 10.11 5.77 0.14
CA ALA A 22 9.06 6.48 -0.59
C ALA A 22 9.15 8.00 -0.35
N GLN A 23 9.42 8.44 0.88
CA GLN A 23 9.64 9.86 1.21
C GLN A 23 10.84 10.45 0.45
N ALA A 24 11.95 9.72 0.38
CA ALA A 24 13.17 10.19 -0.25
C ALA A 24 13.04 10.33 -1.78
N ILE A 25 12.36 9.38 -2.43
CA ILE A 25 12.15 9.42 -3.88
C ILE A 25 11.04 10.43 -4.24
N GLY A 26 9.95 10.42 -3.48
CA GLY A 26 8.76 11.23 -3.75
C GLY A 26 8.19 11.01 -5.15
N ALA A 27 7.37 11.96 -5.62
CA ALA A 27 6.73 11.86 -6.93
C ALA A 27 7.68 12.08 -8.13
N ALA A 28 8.98 12.31 -7.90
CA ALA A 28 9.95 12.51 -8.97
C ALA A 28 10.20 11.24 -9.80
N SER A 29 10.00 10.05 -9.22
CA SER A 29 9.93 8.77 -9.93
C SER A 29 8.59 8.10 -9.60
N PRO A 30 7.50 8.42 -10.33
CA PRO A 30 6.15 8.02 -9.93
C PRO A 30 5.93 6.51 -9.87
N SER A 31 6.54 5.74 -10.78
CA SER A 31 6.43 4.27 -10.77
C SER A 31 7.15 3.65 -9.59
N THR A 32 8.39 4.07 -9.31
CA THR A 32 9.16 3.59 -8.15
C THR A 32 8.48 4.00 -6.84
N PHE A 33 7.96 5.22 -6.78
CA PHE A 33 7.20 5.71 -5.64
C PHE A 33 5.92 4.89 -5.41
N ALA A 34 5.17 4.59 -6.48
CA ALA A 34 3.99 3.73 -6.43
C ALA A 34 4.33 2.32 -5.93
N MET A 35 5.40 1.72 -6.44
CA MET A 35 5.88 0.40 -5.99
C MET A 35 6.27 0.40 -4.50
N LEU A 36 6.99 1.42 -4.04
CA LEU A 36 7.33 1.55 -2.62
C LEU A 36 6.08 1.73 -1.75
N LEU A 37 5.13 2.56 -2.17
CA LEU A 37 3.87 2.72 -1.44
C LEU A 37 3.07 1.43 -1.41
N GLN A 38 3.01 0.66 -2.49
CA GLN A 38 2.38 -0.66 -2.52
C GLN A 38 2.97 -1.55 -1.42
N MET A 39 4.30 -1.64 -1.36
CA MET A 39 5.02 -2.42 -0.36
C MET A 39 4.79 -1.92 1.08
N VAL A 40 4.77 -0.61 1.31
CA VAL A 40 4.47 0.00 2.60
C VAL A 40 3.11 -0.46 3.12
N PHE A 41 2.07 -0.33 2.30
CA PHE A 41 0.71 -0.69 2.71
C PHE A 41 0.51 -2.20 2.84
N GLU A 42 1.13 -3.00 1.98
CA GLU A 42 1.11 -4.46 2.11
C GLU A 42 1.70 -4.90 3.45
N LYS A 43 2.85 -4.35 3.84
CA LYS A 43 3.54 -4.74 5.08
C LYS A 43 2.84 -4.19 6.33
N PHE A 44 2.29 -2.98 6.29
CA PHE A 44 1.38 -2.50 7.35
C PHE A 44 0.19 -3.43 7.51
N ALA A 45 -0.44 -3.86 6.40
CA ALA A 45 -1.58 -4.75 6.46
C ALA A 45 -1.22 -6.13 7.01
N LYS A 46 -0.09 -6.71 6.59
CA LYS A 46 0.40 -7.99 7.15
C LYS A 46 0.64 -7.90 8.65
N ALA A 47 1.28 -6.83 9.12
CA ALA A 47 1.49 -6.59 10.54
C ALA A 47 0.14 -6.48 11.30
N ALA A 48 -0.80 -5.69 10.79
CA ALA A 48 -2.10 -5.46 11.43
C ALA A 48 -2.96 -6.73 11.50
N LEU A 49 -3.00 -7.49 10.39
CA LEU A 49 -3.79 -8.73 10.31
C LEU A 49 -3.19 -9.85 11.17
N LEU A 50 -1.85 -9.91 11.30
CA LEU A 50 -1.20 -10.86 12.21
C LEU A 50 -1.49 -10.52 13.68
N ARG A 51 -1.38 -9.24 14.07
CA ARG A 51 -1.65 -8.80 15.45
C ARG A 51 -3.09 -9.05 15.89
N SER A 52 -4.05 -8.82 14.99
CA SER A 52 -5.47 -9.09 15.25
C SER A 52 -5.85 -10.57 15.19
N GLY A 53 -4.93 -11.46 14.81
CA GLY A 53 -5.22 -12.88 14.61
C GLY A 53 -6.14 -13.17 13.42
N ALA A 54 -6.37 -12.18 12.54
CA ALA A 54 -7.24 -12.32 11.38
C ALA A 54 -6.64 -13.23 10.28
N VAL A 55 -5.32 -13.45 10.31
CA VAL A 55 -4.61 -14.32 9.35
C VAL A 55 -3.51 -15.13 10.04
N THR A 56 -3.10 -16.23 9.43
CA THR A 56 -1.97 -17.05 9.87
C THR A 56 -0.64 -16.52 9.31
N LEU A 57 0.48 -16.96 9.90
CA LEU A 57 1.82 -16.61 9.40
C LEU A 57 2.05 -17.09 7.96
N ASP A 58 1.64 -18.33 7.65
CA ASP A 58 1.81 -18.88 6.31
C ASP A 58 1.03 -18.06 5.26
N TRP A 59 -0.19 -17.62 5.62
CA TRP A 59 -0.95 -16.73 4.77
C TRP A 59 -0.24 -15.39 4.57
N ALA A 60 0.26 -14.77 5.65
CA ALA A 60 0.94 -13.49 5.57
C ALA A 60 2.22 -13.55 4.71
N ARG A 61 2.91 -14.69 4.66
CA ARG A 61 4.10 -14.88 3.83
C ARG A 61 3.77 -15.08 2.35
N GLY A 62 2.68 -15.78 2.05
CA GLY A 62 2.34 -16.16 0.67
C GLY A 62 1.34 -15.23 -0.03
N SER A 63 0.66 -14.34 0.69
CA SER A 63 -0.38 -13.48 0.11
C SER A 63 0.10 -12.05 -0.12
N HIS A 64 -0.32 -11.48 -1.26
CA HIS A 64 -0.11 -10.08 -1.62
C HIS A 64 -1.39 -9.22 -1.52
N GLY A 65 -2.54 -9.86 -1.24
CA GLY A 65 -3.85 -9.21 -1.11
C GLY A 65 -4.18 -8.73 0.31
N ALA A 66 -3.18 -8.29 1.07
CA ALA A 66 -3.33 -7.91 2.47
C ALA A 66 -3.90 -6.50 2.65
N ALA A 67 -3.51 -5.56 1.79
CA ALA A 67 -3.87 -4.15 1.91
C ALA A 67 -5.38 -3.93 1.85
N SER A 68 -6.09 -4.52 0.87
CA SER A 68 -7.56 -4.37 0.78
C SER A 68 -8.28 -4.94 2.00
N ARG A 69 -7.77 -6.02 2.61
CA ARG A 69 -8.35 -6.58 3.85
C ARG A 69 -8.19 -5.63 5.03
N MET A 70 -7.01 -5.00 5.18
CA MET A 70 -6.80 -3.96 6.18
C MET A 70 -7.72 -2.75 5.93
N LEU A 71 -7.88 -2.31 4.67
CA LEU A 71 -8.77 -1.19 4.36
C LEU A 71 -10.23 -1.47 4.71
N LEU A 72 -10.71 -2.70 4.47
CA LEU A 72 -12.05 -3.11 4.88
C LEU A 72 -12.23 -3.03 6.40
N ALA A 73 -11.25 -3.49 7.18
CA ALA A 73 -11.28 -3.38 8.64
C ALA A 73 -11.32 -1.91 9.09
N LEU A 74 -10.49 -1.04 8.50
CA LEU A 74 -10.48 0.40 8.79
C LEU A 74 -11.82 1.07 8.42
N ARG A 75 -12.45 0.68 7.31
CA ARG A 75 -13.75 1.20 6.88
C ARG A 75 -14.89 0.77 7.81
N GLN A 76 -14.91 -0.50 8.21
CA GLN A 76 -15.93 -1.05 9.10
C GLN A 76 -15.82 -0.48 10.51
N GLN A 77 -14.60 -0.20 10.96
CA GLN A 77 -14.31 0.35 12.27
C GLN A 77 -13.87 1.81 12.13
N ARG A 78 -14.79 2.71 11.75
CA ARG A 78 -14.47 4.15 11.58
C ARG A 78 -13.73 4.78 12.76
N ARG A 79 -13.93 4.25 13.99
CA ARG A 79 -13.17 4.64 15.19
C ARG A 79 -11.65 4.45 15.05
N LEU A 80 -11.20 3.43 14.30
CA LEU A 80 -9.78 3.22 13.98
C LEU A 80 -9.19 4.36 13.11
N LEU A 81 -10.03 5.11 12.41
CA LEU A 81 -9.60 6.30 11.64
C LEU A 81 -9.65 7.58 12.47
N GLU A 82 -10.25 7.57 13.68
CA GLU A 82 -10.28 8.74 14.57
C GLU A 82 -8.88 9.25 14.92
N PRO A 83 -7.91 8.37 15.31
CA PRO A 83 -6.53 8.79 15.55
C PRO A 83 -5.82 9.35 14.31
N LEU A 84 -6.32 9.03 13.11
CA LEU A 84 -5.79 9.50 11.82
C LEU A 84 -6.50 10.77 11.32
N GLY A 85 -7.31 11.41 12.18
CA GLY A 85 -7.97 12.68 11.91
C GLY A 85 -9.47 12.60 11.65
N GLY A 86 -10.13 11.47 11.97
CA GLY A 86 -11.55 11.28 12.34
C GLY A 86 -12.69 11.77 11.45
N THR A 87 -12.46 12.68 10.51
CA THR A 87 -13.46 13.30 9.63
C THR A 87 -12.92 13.60 8.23
N LYS A 88 -11.60 13.46 8.00
CA LYS A 88 -11.04 13.57 6.65
C LYS A 88 -11.46 12.38 5.80
N VAL A 89 -12.09 12.68 4.67
CA VAL A 89 -12.34 11.73 3.60
C VAL A 89 -10.99 11.32 3.03
N TRP A 90 -10.51 10.15 3.46
CA TRP A 90 -9.34 9.47 2.90
C TRP A 90 -9.71 8.59 1.70
N GLU A 91 -10.92 8.73 1.14
CA GLU A 91 -11.40 7.86 0.06
C GLU A 91 -10.49 7.85 -1.17
N ASP A 92 -9.85 8.97 -1.48
CA ASP A 92 -8.84 9.04 -2.52
C ASP A 92 -7.62 8.18 -2.17
N VAL A 93 -7.14 8.23 -0.93
CA VAL A 93 -6.04 7.38 -0.46
C VAL A 93 -6.44 5.90 -0.42
N LEU A 94 -7.66 5.59 0.05
CA LEU A 94 -8.17 4.21 0.08
C LEU A 94 -8.28 3.64 -1.34
N TRP A 95 -8.73 4.45 -2.30
CA TRP A 95 -8.70 4.08 -3.72
C TRP A 95 -7.27 3.82 -4.18
N VAL A 96 -6.31 4.71 -3.89
CA VAL A 96 -4.90 4.51 -4.24
C VAL A 96 -4.37 3.18 -3.69
N VAL A 97 -4.55 2.91 -2.40
CA VAL A 97 -4.05 1.69 -1.77
C VAL A 97 -4.63 0.44 -2.44
N SER A 98 -5.93 0.45 -2.74
CA SER A 98 -6.57 -0.68 -3.45
C SER A 98 -6.05 -0.84 -4.87
N THR A 99 -5.88 0.27 -5.62
CA THR A 99 -5.35 0.22 -6.98
C THR A 99 -3.89 -0.22 -7.03
N LEU A 100 -3.07 0.21 -6.06
CA LEU A 100 -1.68 -0.22 -5.92
C LEU A 100 -1.59 -1.73 -5.65
N GLU A 101 -2.45 -2.26 -4.79
CA GLU A 101 -2.52 -3.71 -4.54
C GLU A 101 -2.90 -4.48 -5.80
N GLN A 102 -3.94 -4.04 -6.52
CA GLN A 102 -4.37 -4.69 -7.77
C GLN A 102 -3.30 -4.66 -8.87
N ALA A 103 -2.43 -3.66 -8.85
CA ALA A 103 -1.31 -3.55 -9.78
C ALA A 103 -0.05 -4.36 -9.36
N HIS A 104 -0.12 -5.11 -8.26
CA HIS A 104 0.94 -6.05 -7.87
C HIS A 104 1.03 -7.18 -8.92
N PRO A 105 2.23 -7.60 -9.38
CA PRO A 105 2.36 -8.57 -10.49
C PRO A 105 1.68 -9.92 -10.26
N GLN A 106 1.59 -10.37 -9.01
CA GLN A 106 0.92 -11.64 -8.68
C GLN A 106 -0.61 -11.53 -8.59
N LEU A 107 -1.16 -10.31 -8.59
CA LEU A 107 -2.61 -10.05 -8.53
C LEU A 107 -3.15 -9.50 -9.83
N ALA A 108 -2.32 -8.76 -10.58
CA ALA A 108 -2.64 -8.29 -11.90
C ALA A 108 -2.86 -9.46 -12.88
N PRO A 109 -3.69 -9.28 -13.93
CA PRO A 109 -3.77 -10.26 -15.01
C PRO A 109 -2.39 -10.52 -15.62
N PRO A 110 -2.10 -11.73 -16.16
CA PRO A 110 -0.78 -12.10 -16.68
C PRO A 110 -0.18 -11.13 -17.72
N GLU A 111 -1.02 -10.46 -18.49
CA GLU A 111 -0.65 -9.46 -19.52
C GLU A 111 -1.24 -8.06 -19.18
N GLY A 112 -1.62 -7.87 -17.92
CA GLY A 112 -2.32 -6.68 -17.47
C GLY A 112 -1.39 -5.57 -16.98
N PRO A 113 -1.95 -4.37 -16.78
CA PRO A 113 -1.24 -3.28 -16.12
C PRO A 113 -0.73 -3.67 -14.73
N GLN A 114 0.56 -3.47 -14.50
CA GLN A 114 1.23 -3.83 -13.24
C GLN A 114 2.41 -2.89 -12.94
N LEU A 115 2.94 -2.96 -11.72
CA LEU A 115 3.87 -1.95 -11.17
C LEU A 115 5.36 -2.19 -11.46
N GLU A 116 5.77 -3.42 -11.78
CA GLU A 116 7.18 -3.82 -11.80
C GLU A 116 7.77 -3.91 -13.20
N TYR A 117 7.05 -4.52 -14.16
CA TYR A 117 7.57 -4.79 -15.50
C TYR A 117 6.71 -4.14 -16.59
N PRO A 118 7.26 -3.95 -17.80
CA PRO A 118 6.46 -3.71 -18.99
C PRO A 118 5.43 -4.82 -19.21
N TRP A 119 4.35 -4.50 -19.93
CA TRP A 119 3.34 -5.46 -20.36
C TRP A 119 2.88 -5.13 -21.78
N GLU A 120 2.32 -6.11 -22.48
CA GLU A 120 1.71 -5.92 -23.80
C GLU A 120 0.22 -5.65 -23.62
N ASP A 121 -0.33 -4.60 -24.26
CA ASP A 121 -1.77 -4.34 -24.20
C ASP A 121 -2.55 -5.10 -25.29
N ALA A 122 -3.88 -4.95 -25.28
CA ALA A 122 -4.77 -5.59 -26.26
C ALA A 122 -4.52 -5.21 -27.73
N ARG A 123 -3.64 -4.23 -28.01
CA ARG A 123 -3.25 -3.79 -29.35
C ARG A 123 -1.84 -4.24 -29.72
N ALA A 124 -1.22 -5.12 -28.94
CA ALA A 124 0.17 -5.53 -29.06
C ALA A 124 1.18 -4.38 -28.87
N GLU A 125 0.79 -3.32 -28.14
CA GLU A 125 1.70 -2.23 -27.81
C GLU A 125 2.38 -2.48 -26.46
N ILE A 126 3.70 -2.31 -26.40
CA ILE A 126 4.44 -2.39 -25.14
C ILE A 126 4.15 -1.15 -24.29
N ARG A 127 3.60 -1.41 -23.11
CA ARG A 127 3.28 -0.46 -22.04
C ARG A 127 4.24 -0.62 -20.87
N TRP A 128 4.42 0.42 -20.07
CA TRP A 128 5.23 0.33 -18.85
C TRP A 128 4.74 1.26 -17.74
N PRO A 129 5.09 0.98 -16.47
CA PRO A 129 4.45 1.61 -15.32
C PRO A 129 4.54 3.14 -15.33
N ALA A 130 5.72 3.69 -15.61
CA ALA A 130 5.96 5.14 -15.55
C ALA A 130 5.16 5.96 -16.57
N ARG A 131 4.73 5.36 -17.69
CA ARG A 131 4.00 6.05 -18.77
C ARG A 131 2.52 5.69 -18.77
N ASP A 132 2.21 4.40 -18.64
CA ASP A 132 0.90 3.85 -19.00
C ASP A 132 0.07 3.39 -17.79
N LEU A 133 0.68 3.25 -16.60
CA LEU A 133 -0.07 2.86 -15.41
C LEU A 133 -0.75 4.07 -14.79
N GLN A 134 -2.09 4.10 -14.86
CA GLN A 134 -2.90 5.24 -14.41
C GLN A 134 -2.57 5.71 -12.99
N ILE A 135 -2.35 4.79 -12.05
CA ILE A 135 -2.03 5.16 -10.67
C ILE A 135 -0.64 5.80 -10.53
N ALA A 136 0.36 5.32 -11.26
CA ALA A 136 1.69 5.94 -11.28
C ALA A 136 1.61 7.35 -11.87
N THR A 137 0.91 7.52 -12.99
CA THR A 137 0.67 8.83 -13.61
C THR A 137 -0.09 9.78 -12.67
N ALA A 138 -1.09 9.28 -11.94
CA ALA A 138 -1.85 10.09 -10.99
C ALA A 138 -1.02 10.53 -9.77
N LEU A 139 -0.11 9.68 -9.28
CA LEU A 139 0.82 10.03 -8.22
C LEU A 139 1.91 11.01 -8.69
N GLY A 140 2.30 10.94 -9.96
CA GLY A 140 3.26 11.87 -10.57
C GLY A 140 2.68 13.24 -10.92
N ASP A 141 1.36 13.40 -10.94
CA ASP A 141 0.70 14.66 -11.32
C ASP A 141 0.72 15.68 -10.15
N PRO A 142 1.51 16.77 -10.24
CA PRO A 142 1.63 17.74 -9.16
C PRO A 142 0.33 18.51 -8.91
N ARG A 143 -0.59 18.55 -9.87
CA ARG A 143 -1.87 19.28 -9.75
C ARG A 143 -2.87 18.56 -8.85
N LYS A 144 -2.72 17.23 -8.69
CA LYS A 144 -3.65 16.39 -7.91
C LYS A 144 -3.31 16.33 -6.42
N ASN A 145 -2.08 16.68 -6.05
CA ASN A 145 -1.56 16.57 -4.67
C ASN A 145 -1.74 15.17 -4.04
N LEU A 146 -1.93 14.14 -4.87
CA LEU A 146 -2.31 12.80 -4.42
C LEU A 146 -1.15 12.12 -3.70
N ALA A 147 0.06 12.22 -4.25
CA ALA A 147 1.27 11.68 -3.63
C ALA A 147 1.47 12.21 -2.20
N THR A 148 1.37 13.52 -1.99
CA THR A 148 1.49 14.15 -0.67
C THR A 148 0.44 13.61 0.31
N ARG A 149 -0.80 13.45 -0.14
CA ARG A 149 -1.91 12.97 0.70
C ARG A 149 -1.73 11.52 1.11
N VAL A 150 -1.36 10.65 0.15
CA VAL A 150 -1.08 9.23 0.40
C VAL A 150 0.11 9.07 1.34
N LEU A 151 1.18 9.84 1.11
CA LEU A 151 2.36 9.82 1.97
C LEU A 151 2.03 10.27 3.39
N ARG A 152 1.27 11.37 3.53
CA ARG A 152 0.82 11.85 4.84
C ARG A 152 -0.03 10.80 5.56
N PHE A 153 -0.91 10.10 4.85
CA PHE A 153 -1.70 9.02 5.44
C PHE A 153 -0.80 7.87 5.91
N ALA A 154 0.16 7.43 5.08
CA ALA A 154 1.10 6.37 5.45
C ALA A 154 1.95 6.74 6.68
N MET A 155 2.38 8.01 6.79
CA MET A 155 3.09 8.53 7.97
C MET A 155 2.22 8.51 9.21
N LEU A 156 1.00 9.04 9.14
CA LEU A 156 0.06 9.02 10.27
C LEU A 156 -0.25 7.58 10.71
N LEU A 157 -0.45 6.68 9.76
CA LEU A 157 -0.68 5.26 10.03
C LEU A 157 0.53 4.62 10.70
N SER A 158 1.76 4.92 10.25
CA SER A 158 3.00 4.45 10.87
C SER A 158 3.15 4.91 12.32
N ASP A 159 2.88 6.19 12.56
CA ASP A 159 3.06 6.84 13.87
C ASP A 159 2.02 6.38 14.89
N ARG A 160 0.80 6.09 14.42
CA ARG A 160 -0.34 5.67 15.25
C ARG A 160 -0.60 4.17 15.12
N PHE A 161 0.32 3.41 14.52
CA PHE A 161 0.08 2.01 14.16
C PHE A 161 -0.31 1.17 15.38
N ASP A 162 0.42 1.31 16.48
CA ASP A 162 0.18 0.55 17.71
C ASP A 162 -1.12 0.98 18.43
N ASP A 163 -1.56 2.23 18.25
CA ASP A 163 -2.86 2.70 18.78
C ASP A 163 -4.04 2.14 17.98
N VAL A 164 -3.84 1.95 16.67
CA VAL A 164 -4.85 1.45 15.74
C VAL A 164 -4.92 -0.08 15.76
N PHE A 165 -3.76 -0.73 15.88
CA PHE A 165 -3.59 -2.19 15.84
C PHE A 165 -2.71 -2.67 17.01
N PRO A 166 -3.27 -2.71 18.24
CA PRO A 166 -2.55 -3.10 19.44
C PRO A 166 -1.98 -4.52 19.38
#